data_AF-A0A919C6S4-F1
#
_entry.id   AF-A0A919C6S4-F1
#
_cell.length_a   1.000
_cell.length_b   1.000
_cell.length_c   1.000
_cell.angle_alpha   90.00
_cell.angle_beta   90.00
_cell.angle_gamma   90.00
#
_symmetry.space_group_name_H-M   'P 1'
#
loop_
_entity.id
_entity.type
_entity.pdbx_description
1 polymer ?
#
loop_
_entity_poly.entity_id
_entity_poly.type
_entity_poly.pdbx_seq_one_letter_code
_entity_poly.pdbx_strand_id
1 'polypeptide(L)'
;MKLNRTLSWFLLAFGVWSWFIWITFVKNLVADGSGLAFDDAGDPTPYFWVHLLLAVTSFLLGTGIGVIGFRSVRALRRESR
;
A
#
# COMPACT_ATOMS: atom_id res chain seq x y z
N MET A 1 25.27 -1.61 -3.91
CA MET A 1 25.34 -0.71 -2.74
C MET A 1 24.42 -1.26 -1.66
N LYS A 2 24.87 -1.45 -0.42
CA LYS A 2 24.01 -1.97 0.67
C LYS A 2 23.16 -0.82 1.21
N LEU A 3 21.84 -1.05 1.34
CA LEU A 3 20.95 -0.11 2.02
C LEU A 3 21.33 -0.02 3.50
N ASN A 4 21.36 1.21 4.05
CA ASN A 4 21.65 1.39 5.47
C ASN A 4 20.56 0.71 6.33
N ARG A 5 20.89 0.36 7.58
CA ARG A 5 19.98 -0.37 8.49
C ARG A 5 18.70 0.41 8.78
N THR A 6 18.81 1.72 9.01
CA THR A 6 17.68 2.63 9.27
C THR A 6 16.72 2.68 8.08
N LEU A 7 17.26 2.82 6.87
CA LEU A 7 16.52 2.91 5.62
C LEU A 7 15.84 1.58 5.30
N SER A 8 16.47 0.45 5.57
CA SER A 8 15.85 -0.87 5.42
C SER A 8 14.61 -1.03 6.30
N TRP A 9 14.69 -0.59 7.56
CA TRP A 9 13.54 -0.55 8.47
C TRP A 9 12.48 0.46 8.06
N PHE A 10 12.90 1.64 7.59
CA PHE A 10 11.99 2.65 7.05
C PHE A 10 11.18 2.09 5.87
N LEU A 11 11.83 1.45 4.89
CA LEU A 11 11.12 0.87 3.73
C LEU A 11 10.15 -0.23 4.16
N LEU A 12 10.52 -1.06 5.13
CA LEU A 12 9.63 -2.09 5.66
C LEU A 12 8.41 -1.48 6.37
N ALA A 13 8.65 -0.52 7.27
CA ALA A 13 7.58 0.18 7.99
C ALA A 13 6.67 0.96 7.04
N PHE A 14 7.24 1.61 6.03
CA PHE A 14 6.50 2.31 4.99
C PHE A 14 5.61 1.36 4.18
N GLY A 15 6.13 0.19 3.80
CA GLY A 15 5.32 -0.83 3.11
C GLY A 15 4.13 -1.31 3.96
N VAL A 16 4.35 -1.57 5.25
CA VAL A 16 3.29 -1.96 6.18
C VAL A 16 2.27 -0.83 6.37
N TRP A 17 2.72 0.40 6.56
CA TRP A 17 1.85 1.58 6.65
C TRP A 17 1.01 1.78 5.40
N SER A 18 1.62 1.60 4.22
CA SER A 18 0.95 1.67 2.93
C SER A 18 -0.22 0.69 2.86
N TRP A 19 -0.07 -0.53 3.37
CA TRP A 19 -1.19 -1.48 3.45
C TRP A 19 -2.35 -0.94 4.28
N PHE A 20 -2.08 -0.37 5.46
CA PHE A 20 -3.13 0.21 6.30
C PHE A 20 -3.91 1.32 5.58
N ILE A 21 -3.20 2.21 4.89
CA ILE A 21 -3.82 3.29 4.11
C ILE A 21 -4.72 2.73 3.00
N TRP A 22 -4.18 1.89 2.13
CA TRP A 22 -4.92 1.46 0.94
C TRP A 22 -6.05 0.48 1.25
N ILE A 23 -5.89 -0.41 2.24
CA ILE A 23 -6.97 -1.28 2.68
C ILE A 23 -8.11 -0.45 3.28
N THR A 24 -7.79 0.52 4.14
CA THR A 24 -8.80 1.38 4.75
C THR A 24 -9.49 2.26 3.71
N PHE A 25 -8.73 2.78 2.75
CA PHE A 25 -9.27 3.57 1.64
C PHE A 25 -10.24 2.75 0.79
N VAL A 26 -9.89 1.52 0.37
CA VAL A 26 -10.78 0.66 -0.41
C VAL A 26 -12.04 0.31 0.37
N LYS A 27 -11.93 0.03 1.68
CA LYS A 27 -13.11 -0.20 2.53
C LYS A 27 -14.05 1.01 2.54
N ASN A 28 -13.52 2.23 2.65
CA ASN A 28 -14.31 3.46 2.60
C ASN A 28 -14.87 3.75 1.20
N LEU A 29 -14.13 3.40 0.14
CA LEU A 29 -14.59 3.54 -1.24
C LEU A 29 -15.80 2.63 -1.52
N VAL A 30 -15.73 1.37 -1.08
CA VAL A 30 -16.84 0.41 -1.23
C VAL A 30 -18.02 0.76 -0.31
N ALA A 31 -17.76 1.33 0.86
CA ALA A 31 -18.81 1.86 1.75
C ALA A 31 -19.38 3.21 1.29
N ASP A 32 -18.94 3.70 0.13
CA ASP A 32 -19.31 5.00 -0.44
C ASP A 32 -19.17 6.18 0.52
N GLY A 33 -18.06 6.23 1.26
CA GLY A 33 -17.81 7.30 2.24
C GLY A 33 -17.78 8.72 1.64
N SER A 34 -17.62 8.84 0.31
CA SER A 34 -17.68 10.10 -0.43
C SER A 34 -19.05 10.43 -1.03
N GLY A 35 -19.97 9.46 -1.16
CA GLY A 35 -21.22 9.62 -1.91
C GLY A 35 -21.03 9.74 -3.42
N LEU A 36 -19.93 9.21 -3.96
CA LEU A 36 -19.52 9.34 -5.36
C LEU A 36 -19.18 8.00 -6.00
N ALA A 37 -19.02 6.94 -5.21
CA ALA A 37 -18.59 5.64 -5.69
C ALA A 37 -19.70 4.93 -6.48
N PHE A 38 -20.94 5.15 -6.10
CA PHE A 38 -22.12 4.55 -6.74
C PHE A 38 -23.11 5.63 -7.12
N ASP A 39 -23.86 5.40 -8.19
CA ASP A 39 -24.98 6.26 -8.58
C ASP A 39 -26.28 5.84 -7.89
N ASP A 40 -27.38 6.53 -8.20
CA ASP A 40 -28.70 6.27 -7.62
C ASP A 40 -29.24 4.87 -7.92
N ALA A 41 -28.75 4.21 -8.99
CA ALA A 41 -29.07 2.83 -9.32
C ALA A 41 -28.17 1.80 -8.61
N GLY A 42 -27.12 2.27 -7.93
CA GLY A 42 -26.12 1.44 -7.27
C GLY A 42 -25.00 0.97 -8.21
N ASP A 43 -24.90 1.52 -9.42
CA ASP A 43 -23.85 1.15 -10.37
C ASP A 43 -22.54 1.89 -10.04
N PRO A 44 -21.38 1.21 -10.16
CA PRO A 44 -20.09 1.82 -9.86
C PRO A 44 -19.75 2.90 -10.89
N THR A 45 -19.48 4.10 -10.41
CA THR A 45 -19.17 5.26 -11.25
C THR A 45 -17.73 5.21 -11.77
N PRO A 46 -17.36 6.06 -12.76
CA PRO A 46 -15.96 6.25 -13.14
C PRO A 46 -15.06 6.67 -11.96
N TYR A 47 -15.60 7.41 -10.99
CA TYR A 47 -14.86 7.79 -9.78
C TYR A 47 -14.42 6.55 -9.00
N PHE A 48 -15.32 5.56 -8.81
CA PHE A 48 -14.98 4.29 -8.16
C PHE A 48 -13.85 3.57 -8.89
N TRP A 49 -13.95 3.40 -10.21
CA TRP A 49 -12.97 2.65 -10.98
C TRP A 49 -11.58 3.30 -10.99
N VAL A 50 -11.51 4.62 -11.15
CA VAL A 50 -10.25 5.37 -11.11
C VAL A 50 -9.59 5.21 -9.74
N HIS A 51 -10.34 5.41 -8.66
CA HIS A 51 -9.78 5.33 -7.31
C HIS A 51 -9.42 3.90 -6.92
N LEU A 52 -10.19 2.90 -7.33
CA LEU A 52 -9.87 1.50 -7.11
C LEU A 52 -8.58 1.12 -7.84
N LEU A 53 -8.42 1.51 -9.10
CA LEU A 53 -7.20 1.27 -9.87
C LEU A 53 -5.98 1.92 -9.22
N LEU A 54 -6.10 3.18 -8.80
CA LEU A 54 -5.05 3.92 -8.11
C LEU A 54 -4.69 3.27 -6.76
N ALA A 55 -5.69 2.85 -5.99
CA ALA A 55 -5.49 2.18 -4.71
C ALA A 55 -4.79 0.83 -4.87
N VAL A 56 -5.23 -0.01 -5.81
CA VAL A 56 -4.61 -1.31 -6.10
C VAL A 56 -3.17 -1.13 -6.58
N THR A 57 -2.94 -0.22 -7.54
CA THR A 57 -1.59 0.07 -8.04
C THR A 57 -0.66 0.53 -6.92
N SER A 58 -1.13 1.46 -6.10
CA SER A 58 -0.35 2.01 -5.00
C SER A 58 -0.10 0.98 -3.89
N PHE A 59 -1.05 0.09 -3.63
CA PHE A 59 -0.89 -1.04 -2.72
C PHE A 59 0.20 -2.01 -3.20
N LEU A 60 0.23 -2.33 -4.51
CA LEU A 60 1.27 -3.19 -5.09
C LEU A 60 2.65 -2.52 -5.02
N LEU A 61 2.75 -1.23 -5.31
CA LEU A 61 3.99 -0.47 -5.16
C LEU A 61 4.47 -0.45 -3.70
N GLY A 62 3.58 -0.18 -2.75
CA GLY A 62 3.87 -0.25 -1.31
C GLY A 62 4.34 -1.63 -0.87
N THR A 63 3.72 -2.69 -1.39
CA THR A 63 4.13 -4.08 -1.17
C THR A 63 5.54 -4.33 -1.69
N GLY A 64 5.85 -3.89 -2.91
CA GLY A 64 7.19 -3.99 -3.49
C GLY A 64 8.25 -3.31 -2.62
N ILE A 65 7.97 -2.10 -2.14
CA ILE A 65 8.85 -1.35 -1.22
C ILE A 65 9.04 -2.12 0.09
N GLY A 66 7.97 -2.64 0.68
CA GLY A 66 8.02 -3.44 1.90
C GLY A 66 8.87 -4.70 1.74
N VAL A 67 8.75 -5.40 0.61
CA VAL A 67 9.57 -6.58 0.28
C VAL A 67 11.05 -6.22 0.15
N ILE A 68 11.38 -5.10 -0.48
CA ILE A 68 12.78 -4.61 -0.57
C ILE A 68 13.32 -4.31 0.83
N GLY A 69 12.55 -3.63 1.67
CA GLY A 69 12.89 -3.37 3.07
C GLY A 69 13.12 -4.65 3.87
N PHE A 70 12.19 -5.60 3.79
CA PHE A 70 12.28 -6.91 4.46
C PHE A 70 13.53 -7.70 4.04
N ARG A 71 13.79 -7.79 2.74
CA ARG A 71 14.98 -8.48 2.20
C ARG A 71 16.26 -7.83 2.70
N SER A 72 16.30 -6.50 2.77
CA SER A 72 17.45 -5.74 3.25
C SER A 72 17.70 -5.95 4.75
N VAL A 73 16.65 -5.91 5.58
CA VAL A 73 16.74 -6.21 7.02
C VAL A 73 17.24 -7.65 7.25
N ARG A 74 16.73 -8.63 6.49
CA ARG A 74 17.14 -10.03 6.61
C ARG A 74 18.60 -10.25 6.22
N ALA A 75 19.10 -9.56 5.19
CA ALA A 75 20.50 -9.61 4.79
C ALA A 75 21.43 -9.05 5.87
N LEU A 76 21.09 -7.88 6.44
CA LEU A 76 21.87 -7.26 7.52
C LEU A 76 21.94 -8.13 8.79
N ARG A 77 20.84 -8.81 9.15
CA ARG A 77 20.83 -9.74 10.30
C ARG A 77 21.74 -10.96 10.12
N ARG A 78 22.02 -11.37 8.88
CA ARG A 78 22.94 -12.48 8.58
C ARG A 78 24.40 -12.05 8.68
N GLU A 79 24.71 -10.78 8.39
CA GLU A 79 26.08 -10.25 8.48
C GLU A 79 26.48 -9.90 9.93
N SER A 80 25.51 -9.59 10.79
CA SER A 80 25.76 -9.32 12.22
C SER A 80 25.87 -10.58 13.09
N ARG A 81 25.71 -11.78 12.51
CA ARG A 81 25.74 -13.07 13.20
C ARG A 81 27.02 -13.81 12.81
#